data_AF-A0A924CA40-F1
#
_entry.id   AF-A0A924CA40-F1
#
_cell.length_a   1.000
_cell.length_b   1.000
_cell.length_c   1.000
_cell.angle_alpha   90.00
_cell.angle_beta   90.00
_cell.angle_gamma   90.00
#
_symmetry.space_group_name_H-M   'P 1'
#
loop_
_entity.id
_entity.type
_entity.pdbx_description
1 polymer ?
#
loop_
_entity_poly.entity_id
_entity_poly.type
_entity_poly.pdbx_seq_one_letter_code
_entity_poly.pdbx_strand_id
1 'polypeptide(L)'
;SLSGIVVVAEYDKDFAAGLLDLSYKTVTRYQKEKKKFSPLQSEYIIKTITLFYKGEEVFGTTESFKRWLDKPAYGLGNKIPRNIITTVSGINFVLDELNRIERGDLA
;
A
#
# COMPACT_ATOMS: atom_id res chain seq x y z
N SER A 1 -0.99 2.34 -14.56
CA SER A 1 -2.14 1.96 -15.43
C SER A 1 -3.20 1.27 -14.59
N LEU A 2 -4.42 1.06 -15.12
CA LEU A 2 -5.48 0.30 -14.42
C LEU A 2 -5.01 -1.09 -13.96
N SER A 3 -4.08 -1.72 -14.69
CA SER A 3 -3.46 -2.98 -14.27
C SER A 3 -2.78 -2.91 -12.89
N GLY A 4 -2.16 -1.79 -12.53
CA GLY A 4 -1.54 -1.65 -11.20
C GLY A 4 -2.57 -1.63 -10.07
N ILE A 5 -3.75 -1.06 -10.30
CA ILE A 5 -4.83 -1.11 -9.32
C ILE A 5 -5.38 -2.53 -9.18
N VAL A 6 -5.49 -3.28 -10.28
CA VAL A 6 -5.93 -4.68 -10.22
C VAL A 6 -5.00 -5.50 -9.33
N VAL A 7 -3.68 -5.32 -9.47
CA VAL A 7 -2.69 -5.97 -8.60
C VAL A 7 -2.91 -5.58 -7.13
N VAL A 8 -3.14 -4.30 -6.83
CA VAL A 8 -3.45 -3.89 -5.44
C VAL A 8 -4.75 -4.54 -4.93
N ALA A 9 -5.77 -4.66 -5.78
CA ALA A 9 -7.04 -5.29 -5.43
C ALA A 9 -6.93 -6.81 -5.21
N GLU A 10 -5.95 -7.48 -5.83
CA GLU A 10 -5.63 -8.87 -5.55
C GLU A 10 -5.11 -9.06 -4.12
N TYR A 11 -4.35 -8.09 -3.59
CA TYR A 11 -3.88 -8.10 -2.20
C TYR A 11 -4.91 -7.60 -1.18
N ASP A 12 -5.53 -6.44 -1.46
CA ASP A 12 -6.45 -5.76 -0.56
C ASP A 12 -7.50 -4.97 -1.34
N LYS A 13 -8.66 -5.61 -1.54
CA LYS A 13 -9.82 -5.03 -2.25
C LYS A 13 -10.32 -3.74 -1.59
N ASP A 14 -10.33 -3.67 -0.26
CA ASP A 14 -10.85 -2.51 0.47
C ASP A 14 -9.87 -1.33 0.35
N PHE A 15 -8.56 -1.61 0.43
CA PHE A 15 -7.54 -0.60 0.17
C PHE A 15 -7.61 -0.09 -1.27
N ALA A 16 -7.69 -1.00 -2.24
CA ALA A 16 -7.85 -0.65 -3.66
C ALA A 16 -9.12 0.18 -3.89
N ALA A 17 -10.23 -0.16 -3.23
CA ALA A 17 -11.46 0.62 -3.27
C ALA A 17 -11.24 2.04 -2.72
N GLY A 18 -10.53 2.21 -1.60
CA GLY A 18 -10.16 3.54 -1.07
C GLY A 18 -9.31 4.39 -2.04
N LEU A 19 -8.37 3.76 -2.75
CA LEU A 19 -7.61 4.43 -3.82
C LEU A 19 -8.49 4.87 -4.99
N LEU A 20 -9.46 4.02 -5.33
CA LEU A 20 -10.46 4.30 -6.34
C LEU A 20 -11.44 5.37 -5.86
N ASP A 21 -11.82 5.42 -4.58
CA ASP A 21 -12.85 6.30 -4.01
C ASP A 21 -12.38 7.73 -3.75
N LEU A 22 -11.10 7.92 -3.38
CA LEU A 22 -10.40 9.22 -3.52
C LEU A 22 -10.48 9.76 -4.96
N SER A 23 -10.95 8.94 -5.90
CA SER A 23 -11.11 9.23 -7.30
C SER A 23 -12.37 8.60 -7.92
N TYR A 24 -13.47 8.29 -7.20
CA TYR A 24 -14.57 7.46 -7.77
C TYR A 24 -15.15 8.09 -9.07
N LYS A 25 -15.23 9.42 -9.10
CA LYS A 25 -15.55 10.22 -10.31
C LYS A 25 -14.51 10.10 -11.44
N THR A 26 -13.24 9.88 -11.09
CA THR A 26 -12.08 9.74 -11.97
C THR A 26 -12.01 8.34 -12.59
N VAL A 27 -12.32 7.26 -11.87
CA VAL A 27 -12.21 5.87 -12.37
C VAL A 27 -13.20 5.59 -13.49
N THR A 28 -14.47 5.94 -13.27
CA THR A 28 -15.55 5.78 -14.27
C THR A 28 -15.29 6.65 -15.51
N ARG A 29 -14.67 7.83 -15.32
CA ARG A 29 -14.20 8.69 -16.41
C ARG A 29 -12.96 8.12 -17.11
N TYR A 30 -12.00 7.55 -16.39
CA TYR A 30 -10.73 7.04 -16.93
C TYR A 30 -10.92 5.75 -17.74
N GLN A 31 -11.86 4.88 -17.32
CA GLN A 31 -12.27 3.72 -18.11
C GLN A 31 -12.93 4.14 -19.43
N LYS A 32 -13.74 5.21 -19.43
CA LYS A 32 -14.34 5.78 -20.65
C LYS A 32 -13.36 6.56 -21.54
N GLU A 33 -12.41 7.29 -20.95
CA GLU A 33 -11.52 8.24 -21.66
C GLU A 33 -10.09 7.71 -21.95
N LYS A 34 -9.75 6.47 -21.56
CA LYS A 34 -8.39 5.90 -21.66
C LYS A 34 -7.29 6.77 -21.04
N LYS A 35 -7.62 7.61 -20.04
CA LYS A 35 -6.65 8.51 -19.40
C LYS A 35 -5.68 7.74 -18.50
N LYS A 36 -4.40 8.13 -18.55
CA LYS A 36 -3.34 7.61 -17.69
C LYS A 36 -3.43 8.26 -16.31
N PHE A 37 -3.04 7.53 -15.28
CA PHE A 37 -2.83 8.10 -13.94
C PHE A 37 -1.79 9.22 -14.01
N SER A 38 -1.93 10.22 -13.12
CA SER A 38 -0.87 11.21 -12.97
C SER A 38 0.43 10.53 -12.52
N PRO A 39 1.60 11.16 -12.72
CA PRO A 39 2.87 10.62 -12.22
C PRO A 39 2.79 10.29 -10.72
N LEU A 40 2.24 11.19 -9.91
CA LEU A 40 2.08 10.99 -8.45
C LEU A 40 1.18 9.80 -8.11
N GLN A 41 0.05 9.64 -8.81
CA GLN A 41 -0.83 8.49 -8.64
C GLN A 41 -0.14 7.19 -9.06
N SER A 42 0.63 7.23 -10.14
CA SER A 42 1.37 6.08 -10.64
C SER A 42 2.46 5.65 -9.65
N GLU A 43 3.20 6.60 -9.10
CA GLU A 43 4.22 6.36 -8.07
C GLU A 43 3.60 5.76 -6.81
N TYR A 44 2.50 6.31 -6.33
CA TYR A 44 1.78 5.78 -5.17
C TYR A 44 1.32 4.33 -5.39
N ILE A 45 0.74 4.01 -6.56
CA ILE A 45 0.32 2.65 -6.90
C ILE A 45 1.53 1.72 -6.92
N ILE A 46 2.62 2.10 -7.59
CA ILE A 46 3.84 1.28 -7.68
C ILE A 46 4.40 1.01 -6.28
N LYS A 47 4.50 2.03 -5.44
CA LYS A 47 5.01 1.91 -4.06
C LYS A 47 4.10 1.05 -3.19
N THR A 48 2.79 1.15 -3.36
CA THR A 48 1.83 0.26 -2.68
C THR A 48 2.07 -1.19 -3.07
N ILE A 49 2.22 -1.48 -4.37
CA ILE A 49 2.51 -2.83 -4.85
C ILE A 49 3.82 -3.35 -4.21
N THR A 50 4.88 -2.54 -4.21
CA THR A 50 6.15 -2.88 -3.55
C THR A 50 5.97 -3.18 -2.06
N LEU A 51 5.15 -2.39 -1.36
CA LEU A 51 4.84 -2.58 0.05
C LEU A 51 4.17 -3.93 0.32
N PHE A 52 3.16 -4.31 -0.48
CA PHE A 52 2.48 -5.60 -0.29
C PHE A 52 3.38 -6.79 -0.59
N TYR A 53 4.20 -6.72 -1.64
CA TYR A 53 5.21 -7.75 -1.91
C TYR A 53 6.20 -7.89 -0.75
N LYS A 54 6.75 -6.78 -0.26
CA LYS A 54 7.71 -6.81 0.85
C LYS A 54 7.06 -7.30 2.15
N GLY A 55 5.84 -6.88 2.41
CA GLY A 55 5.07 -7.33 3.57
C GLY A 55 4.83 -8.83 3.54
N GLU A 56 4.45 -9.38 2.39
CA GLU A 56 4.29 -10.83 2.22
C GLU A 56 5.61 -11.59 2.40
N GLU A 57 6.72 -11.08 1.88
CA GLU A 57 8.07 -11.66 2.09
C GLU A 57 8.42 -11.73 3.59
N VAL A 58 8.17 -10.66 4.34
CA VAL A 58 8.51 -10.56 5.77
C VAL A 58 7.57 -11.38 6.65
N PHE A 59 6.27 -11.39 6.36
CA PHE A 59 5.24 -12.04 7.21
C PHE A 59 4.78 -13.42 6.69
N GLY A 60 5.35 -13.88 5.58
CA GLY A 60 5.08 -15.17 4.92
C GLY A 60 3.76 -15.27 4.16
N THR A 61 2.77 -14.44 4.48
CA THR A 61 1.49 -14.35 3.77
C THR A 61 0.98 -12.92 3.76
N THR A 62 0.28 -12.56 2.68
CA THR A 62 -0.44 -11.30 2.58
C THR A 62 -1.41 -11.09 3.76
N GLU A 63 -2.14 -12.11 4.22
CA GLU A 63 -3.08 -12.00 5.34
C GLU A 63 -2.39 -11.66 6.67
N SER A 64 -1.22 -12.25 6.94
CA SER A 64 -0.42 -11.92 8.12
C SER A 64 0.08 -10.48 8.06
N PHE A 65 0.56 -10.03 6.90
CA PHE A 65 0.97 -8.64 6.71
C PHE A 65 -0.20 -7.66 6.91
N LYS A 66 -1.38 -7.95 6.36
CA LYS A 66 -2.58 -7.11 6.56
C LYS A 66 -2.96 -7.00 8.03
N ARG A 67 -2.91 -8.09 8.79
CA ARG A 67 -3.12 -8.04 10.25
C ARG A 67 -2.10 -7.18 10.97
N TRP A 68 -0.85 -7.14 10.51
CA TRP A 68 0.17 -6.26 11.07
C TRP A 68 -0.10 -4.79 10.73
N LEU A 69 -0.57 -4.48 9.50
CA LEU A 69 -0.95 -3.12 9.11
C LEU A 69 -2.04 -2.51 10.01
N ASP A 70 -2.87 -3.35 10.62
CA ASP A 70 -4.00 -2.96 11.48
C ASP A 70 -3.65 -2.85 12.98
N LYS A 71 -2.40 -3.09 13.37
CA LYS A 71 -1.95 -3.03 14.76
C LYS A 71 -0.91 -1.93 14.98
N PRO A 72 -0.82 -1.36 16.20
CA PRO A 72 0.30 -0.50 16.57
C PRO A 72 1.64 -1.20 16.32
N ALA A 73 2.54 -0.54 15.59
CA ALA A 73 3.90 -1.03 15.33
C ALA A 73 4.92 -0.20 16.12
N TYR A 74 5.78 -0.86 16.89
CA TYR A 74 6.74 -0.19 17.77
C TYR A 74 7.74 0.68 17.01
N GLY A 75 8.37 0.18 15.94
CA GLY A 75 9.33 0.95 15.15
C GLY A 75 8.72 2.12 14.38
N LEU A 76 7.38 2.21 14.34
CA LEU A 76 6.62 3.37 13.83
C LEU A 76 6.12 4.30 14.95
N GLY A 77 6.64 4.17 16.17
CA GLY A 77 6.23 4.94 17.34
C GLY A 77 4.82 4.58 17.82
N ASN A 78 4.47 3.28 17.79
CA ASN A 78 3.16 2.73 18.17
C ASN A 78 1.98 3.25 17.34
N LYS A 79 2.24 3.73 16.12
CA LYS A 79 1.20 4.10 15.17
C LYS A 79 0.71 2.88 14.40
N ILE A 80 -0.53 2.94 13.93
CA ILE A 80 -1.12 1.92 13.05
C ILE A 80 -0.60 2.16 11.62
N PRO A 81 0.14 1.21 11.00
CA PRO A 81 0.71 1.38 9.67
C PRO A 81 -0.33 1.72 8.60
N ARG A 82 -1.55 1.14 8.66
CA ARG A 82 -2.63 1.44 7.69
C ARG A 82 -2.97 2.94 7.62
N ASN A 83 -2.82 3.67 8.72
CA ASN A 83 -3.08 5.11 8.76
C ASN A 83 -1.92 5.94 8.20
N ILE A 84 -0.72 5.35 8.10
CA ILE A 84 0.50 6.00 7.62
C ILE A 84 0.61 5.91 6.10
N ILE A 85 0.24 4.77 5.51
CA ILE A 85 0.42 4.47 4.07
C ILE A 85 -0.49 5.28 3.14
N THR A 86 -1.07 6.39 3.59
CA THR A 86 -1.93 7.30 2.82
C THR A 86 -1.15 8.24 1.89
N THR A 87 0.19 8.24 1.98
CA THR A 87 1.09 9.02 1.12
C THR A 87 2.29 8.20 0.68
N VAL A 88 2.98 8.60 -0.39
CA VAL A 88 4.23 7.95 -0.85
C VAL A 88 5.29 7.94 0.26
N SER A 89 5.47 9.05 0.98
CA SER A 89 6.40 9.13 2.09
C SER A 89 6.02 8.21 3.24
N GLY A 90 4.72 8.10 3.54
CA GLY A 90 4.23 7.16 4.55
C GLY A 90 4.46 5.70 4.15
N ILE A 91 4.25 5.35 2.88
CA ILE A 91 4.59 4.01 2.36
C ILE A 91 6.09 3.72 2.51
N ASN A 92 6.96 4.66 2.15
CA ASN A 92 8.41 4.49 2.33
C ASN A 92 8.78 4.29 3.81
N PHE A 93 8.14 5.04 4.72
CA PHE A 93 8.39 4.88 6.16
C PHE A 93 7.99 3.50 6.69
N VAL A 94 6.88 2.93 6.20
CA VAL A 94 6.49 1.56 6.55
C VAL A 94 7.41 0.53 5.89
N LEU A 95 7.86 0.74 4.65
CA LEU A 95 8.86 -0.11 4.00
C LEU A 95 10.17 -0.18 4.78
N ASP A 96 10.64 0.96 5.32
CA ASP A 96 11.85 1.01 6.15
C ASP A 96 11.70 0.18 7.43
N GLU A 97 10.50 0.19 8.04
CA GLU A 97 10.20 -0.67 9.18
C GLU A 97 10.19 -2.15 8.81
N LEU A 98 9.59 -2.52 7.67
CA LEU A 98 9.63 -3.90 7.18
C LEU A 98 11.07 -4.39 6.98
N ASN A 99 11.95 -3.53 6.45
CA ASN A 99 13.36 -3.85 6.27
C ASN A 99 14.10 -4.04 7.61
N ARG A 100 13.68 -3.38 8.69
CA ARG A 100 14.23 -3.58 10.04
C ARG A 100 13.76 -4.91 10.63
N ILE A 101 12.45 -5.18 10.53
CA ILE A 101 11.85 -6.44 10.98
C ILE A 101 12.53 -7.63 10.30
N GLU A 102 12.77 -7.57 8.99
CA GLU A 102 13.45 -8.62 8.23
C GLU A 102 14.87 -8.92 8.76
N ARG A 103 15.61 -7.90 9.18
CA ARG A 103 16.98 -8.05 9.69
C ARG A 103 17.03 -8.54 11.14
N GLY A 104 15.88 -8.71 11.79
CA GLY A 104 15.80 -9.03 13.21
C GLY A 104 16.10 -7.82 14.10
N ASP A 105 16.07 -6.60 13.54
CA ASP A 105 16.13 -5.35 14.30
C ASP A 105 14.77 -5.11 14.97
N LEU A 106 14.41 -5.96 15.93
CA LEU A 106 13.37 -5.64 16.90
C LEU A 106 13.98 -4.66 17.89
N ALA A 107 13.88 -3.36 17.57
CA ALA A 107 14.09 -2.31 18.56
C ALA A 107 12.99 -2.34 19.64
#